data_AF-A0A533YTD6-F1
#
_entry.id   AF-A0A533YTD6-F1
#
_cell.length_a   1.000
_cell.length_b   1.000
_cell.length_c   1.000
_cell.angle_alpha   90.00
_cell.angle_beta   90.00
_cell.angle_gamma   90.00
#
_symmetry.space_group_name_H-M   'P 1'
#
loop_
_entity.id
_entity.type
_entity.pdbx_description
1 polymer ?
#
loop_
_entity_poly.entity_id
_entity_poly.type
_entity_poly.pdbx_seq_one_letter_code
_entity_poly.pdbx_strand_id
1 'polypeptide(L)' 'MSPATGKRVVGPHVTLSLRVQPRASRNAVVGWTGDTLNVRLTAPPVEGAANVACLEFLAD' A
#
# COMPACT_ATOMS: atom_id res chain seq x y z
N MET A 1 -12.00 -6.71 12.38
CA MET A 1 -10.59 -6.91 11.99
C MET A 1 -9.76 -6.10 12.97
N SER A 2 -9.19 -6.73 13.99
CA SER A 2 -8.35 -6.04 14.98
C SER A 2 -7.12 -5.45 14.29
N PRO A 3 -6.74 -4.20 14.58
CA PRO A 3 -5.48 -3.67 14.08
C PRO A 3 -4.36 -4.52 14.71
N ALA A 4 -3.47 -5.05 13.88
CA ALA A 4 -2.26 -5.69 14.36
C ALA A 4 -1.55 -4.71 15.29
N THR A 5 -1.24 -5.18 16.50
CA THR A 5 -0.50 -4.43 17.52
C THR A 5 0.90 -4.12 16.98
N GLY A 6 1.02 -3.03 16.23
CA GLY A 6 2.27 -2.43 15.79
C GLY A 6 2.64 -1.30 16.75
N LYS A 7 3.94 -1.12 17.00
CA LYS A 7 4.52 -0.02 17.79
C LYS A 7 3.67 1.26 17.73
N ARG A 8 3.35 1.83 18.90
CA ARG A 8 2.77 3.18 19.01
C ARG A 8 3.65 4.17 18.24
N VAL A 9 3.16 4.64 17.11
CA VAL A 9 3.80 5.71 16.34
C VAL A 9 3.58 7.00 17.14
N VAL A 10 4.65 7.70 17.50
CA VAL A 10 4.58 8.97 18.24
C VAL A 10 4.37 10.07 17.21
N GLY A 11 3.17 10.66 17.18
CA GLY A 11 2.78 11.70 16.22
C GLY A 11 1.47 11.39 15.48
N PRO A 12 1.00 12.31 14.64
CA PRO A 12 -0.19 12.10 13.81
C PRO A 12 0.05 10.94 12.84
N HIS A 13 -0.85 9.97 12.84
CA HIS A 13 -0.82 8.83 11.93
C HIS A 13 -2.24 8.55 11.43
N VAL A 14 -2.33 7.92 10.26
CA VAL A 14 -3.59 7.46 9.67
C VAL A 14 -3.44 6.02 9.21
N THR A 15 -4.50 5.25 9.37
CA THR A 15 -4.57 3.87 8.85
C THR A 15 -5.32 3.90 7.53
N LEU A 16 -4.70 3.37 6.48
CA LEU A 16 -5.25 3.29 5.14
C LEU A 16 -5.45 1.83 4.74
N SER A 17 -6.65 1.49 4.27
CA SER A 17 -6.88 0.21 3.60
C SER A 17 -6.37 0.30 2.17
N LEU A 18 -5.37 -0.50 1.85
CA LEU A 18 -4.71 -0.48 0.54
C LEU A 18 -4.96 -1.77 -0.23
N ARG A 19 -5.21 -1.64 -1.54
CA ARG A 19 -5.21 -2.75 -2.48
C ARG A 19 -4.10 -2.55 -3.50
N VAL A 20 -3.10 -3.42 -3.44
CA VAL A 20 -1.97 -3.42 -4.38
C VAL A 20 -2.29 -4.32 -5.58
N GLN A 21 -2.21 -3.73 -6.78
CA GLN A 21 -2.35 -4.39 -8.08
C GLN A 21 -0.95 -4.56 -8.69
N PRO A 22 -0.31 -5.74 -8.54
CA PRO A 22 1.03 -6.00 -9.06
C PRO A 22 1.01 -6.18 -10.60
N ARG A 23 2.18 -6.16 -11.22
CA ARG A 23 2.37 -6.31 -12.69
C ARG A 23 1.63 -5.27 -13.53
N ALA A 24 1.48 -4.05 -13.02
CA ALA A 24 0.95 -2.95 -13.80
C ALA A 24 1.98 -2.43 -14.82
N SER A 25 1.50 -1.76 -15.87
CA SER A 25 2.39 -1.11 -16.85
C SER A 25 3.13 0.11 -16.28
N ARG A 26 2.64 0.69 -15.20
CA ARG A 26 3.25 1.82 -14.48
C ARG A 26 2.83 1.85 -13.02
N ASN A 27 3.65 2.49 -12.17
CA ASN A 27 3.29 2.80 -10.80
C ASN A 27 2.28 3.96 -10.79
N ALA A 28 1.15 3.79 -10.11
CA ALA A 28 0.13 4.84 -10.01
C ALA A 28 -0.84 4.59 -8.86
N VAL A 29 -1.24 5.68 -8.20
CA VAL A 29 -2.47 5.70 -7.40
C VAL A 29 -3.65 5.74 -8.36
N VAL A 30 -4.54 4.75 -8.26
CA VAL A 30 -5.71 4.63 -9.14
C VAL A 30 -6.88 5.44 -8.61
N GLY A 31 -6.98 5.52 -7.28
CA GLY A 31 -8.09 6.13 -6.57
C GLY A 31 -8.84 5.14 -5.68
N TRP A 32 -9.94 5.62 -5.13
CA TRP A 32 -10.71 4.93 -4.09
C TRP A 32 -11.74 3.98 -4.68
N THR A 33 -11.97 2.87 -3.98
CA THR A 33 -13.13 2.00 -4.16
C THR A 33 -13.71 1.72 -2.79
N GLY A 34 -14.80 2.40 -2.46
CA GLY A 34 -15.27 2.50 -1.08
C GLY A 34 -14.16 3.05 -0.19
N ASP A 35 -13.87 2.35 0.91
CA ASP A 35 -12.84 2.74 1.88
C ASP A 35 -11.43 2.21 1.55
N THR A 36 -11.23 1.61 0.37
CA THR A 36 -9.93 1.05 -0.04
C THR A 36 -9.29 1.90 -1.14
N LEU A 37 -8.05 2.32 -0.93
CA LEU A 37 -7.25 2.99 -1.95
C LEU A 37 -6.55 1.94 -2.82
N ASN A 38 -6.77 2.02 -4.14
CA ASN A 38 -6.13 1.13 -5.10
C ASN A 38 -4.83 1.73 -5.61
N VAL A 39 -3.77 0.93 -5.57
CA VAL A 39 -2.44 1.28 -6.05
C VAL A 39 -1.99 0.21 -7.03
N ARG A 40 -1.48 0.65 -8.17
CA ARG A 40 -0.88 -0.19 -9.20
C ARG A 40 0.62 -0.09 -9.11
N LEU A 41 1.31 -1.23 -9.13
CA LEU A 41 2.77 -1.30 -9.11
C LEU A 41 3.26 -2.22 -10.20
N THR A 42 4.38 -1.86 -10.83
CA THR A 42 5.09 -2.70 -11.79
C THR A 42 5.69 -3.94 -11.13
N ALA A 43 5.97 -3.85 -9.82
CA ALA A 43 6.56 -4.93 -9.05
C ALA A 43 5.73 -6.24 -9.11
N PRO A 44 6.40 -7.40 -9.24
CA PRO A 44 5.73 -8.70 -9.19
C PRO A 44 5.27 -9.03 -7.76
N PRO A 45 4.23 -9.88 -7.59
CA PRO A 45 3.76 -10.33 -6.28
C PRO A 45 4.55 -11.56 -5.79
N VAL A 46 5.87 -11.51 -5.91
CA VAL A 46 6.76 -12.57 -5.42
C VAL A 46 7.45 -12.08 -4.16
N GLU A 47 7.52 -12.93 -3.13
CA GLU A 47 8.27 -12.67 -1.90
C GLU A 47 8.01 -11.30 -1.25
N GLY A 48 6.80 -10.75 -1.40
CA GLY A 48 6.45 -9.43 -0.86
C GLY A 48 7.07 -8.24 -1.60
N ALA A 49 7.68 -8.43 -2.77
CA ALA A 49 8.26 -7.33 -3.58
C ALA A 49 7.24 -6.23 -3.90
N ALA A 50 5.98 -6.58 -4.15
CA ALA A 50 4.89 -5.61 -4.31
C ALA A 50 4.61 -4.78 -3.04
N ASN A 51 4.81 -5.35 -1.85
CA ASN A 51 4.63 -4.62 -0.59
C ASN A 51 5.80 -3.65 -0.35
N VAL A 52 7.03 -4.09 -0.63
CA VAL A 52 8.22 -3.24 -0.54
C VAL A 52 8.09 -2.05 -1.50
N ALA A 53 7.77 -2.32 -2.76
CA ALA A 53 7.55 -1.28 -3.76
C ALA A 53 6.38 -0.35 -3.39
N CYS A 54 5.36 -0.84 -2.68
CA CYS A 54 4.25 0.00 -2.19
C CYS A 54 4.72 0.97 -1.11
N LEU A 55 5.53 0.49 -0.16
CA LEU A 55 6.09 1.34 0.89
C LEU A 55 7.02 2.40 0.30
N GLU A 56 7.88 2.03 -0.66
CA GLU A 56 8.76 2.97 -1.36
C GLU A 56 7.94 4.00 -2.15
N PHE A 57 6.91 3.56 -2.88
CA PHE A 57 6.06 4.46 -3.67
C PHE A 57 5.21 5.43 -2.83
N LEU A 58 4.85 5.06 -1.60
CA LEU A 58 4.09 5.92 -0.69
C LEU A 58 4.97 6.83 0.19
N ALA A 59 6.28 6.54 0.26
CA ALA A 59 7.24 7.33 1.04
C ALA A 59 7.86 8.50 0.25
N ASP A 60 7.66 8.51 -1.07
CA ASP A 60 8.02 9.59 -2.00
C ASP A 60 6.94 10.68 -2.05
#